data_AF-A0A1M7RFW6-F1
#
_entry.id   AF-A0A1M7RFW6-F1
#
_cell.length_a   1.000
_cell.length_b   1.000
_cell.length_c   1.000
_cell.angle_alpha   90.00
_cell.angle_beta   90.00
_cell.angle_gamma   90.00
#
_symmetry.space_group_name_H-M   'P 1'
#
loop_
_entity.id
_entity.type
_entity.pdbx_description
1 polymer ?
#
loop_
_entity_poly.entity_id
_entity_poly.type
_entity_poly.pdbx_seq_one_letter_code
_entity_poly.pdbx_strand_id
1 'polypeptide(L)'
;MRVLGVDPGLTRCGVGVVEGAPGRRCGLVHVDVIRTPADAELGHRLVTLADALASAIAQHRPEVVAVERVFAQHNVRTVMGTAQVAALAIVAATRAGLPVALHTPSEVKAAVTGSGTADKAQVGMMVTRILGLSSTPKPADAADALALAICHLWRAPAQARLAAAVARGRGTSSGPRTAPGERGSAAGPGRAPGERGSAAGPGRAPGERGSAAGPDAGPQAPGRAVGA
;
A
#
# COMPACT_ATOMS: atom_id res chain seq x y z
N MET A 1 5.87 7.75 18.14
CA MET A 1 5.45 7.09 16.91
C MET A 1 5.76 5.61 17.01
N ARG A 2 4.73 4.77 17.00
CA ARG A 2 4.83 3.32 16.81
C ARG A 2 4.46 2.93 15.39
N VAL A 3 5.28 2.08 14.78
CA VAL A 3 5.09 1.60 13.40
C VAL A 3 5.07 0.09 13.41
N LEU A 4 4.03 -0.50 12.82
CA LEU A 4 3.99 -1.92 12.48
C LEU A 4 4.44 -2.09 11.04
N GLY A 5 5.59 -2.72 10.81
CA GLY A 5 6.05 -3.19 9.51
C GLY A 5 5.52 -4.58 9.20
N VAL A 6 5.08 -4.79 7.96
CA VAL A 6 4.58 -6.06 7.44
C VAL A 6 5.34 -6.43 6.17
N ASP A 7 6.06 -7.54 6.21
CA ASP A 7 6.70 -8.20 5.07
C ASP A 7 5.80 -9.36 4.60
N PRO A 8 4.94 -9.14 3.58
CA PRO A 8 3.85 -10.05 3.26
C PRO A 8 4.33 -11.30 2.53
N GLY A 9 3.91 -12.46 3.03
CA GLY A 9 4.08 -13.72 2.33
C GLY A 9 3.07 -14.76 2.79
N LEU A 10 2.61 -15.58 1.84
CA LEU A 10 1.55 -16.55 2.12
C LEU A 10 2.00 -17.63 3.10
N THR A 11 3.23 -18.14 2.98
CA THR A 11 3.79 -19.17 3.87
C THR A 11 4.45 -18.56 5.12
N ARG A 12 5.09 -17.40 4.97
CA ARG A 12 5.73 -16.65 6.04
C ARG A 12 5.42 -15.18 5.85
N CYS A 13 4.85 -14.54 6.87
CA CYS A 13 4.56 -13.13 6.89
C CYS A 13 5.29 -12.51 8.09
N GLY A 14 6.27 -11.65 7.82
CA GLY A 14 7.02 -10.96 8.87
C GLY A 14 6.20 -9.81 9.45
N VAL A 15 6.17 -9.70 10.77
CA VAL A 15 5.54 -8.58 11.49
C VAL A 15 6.52 -8.02 12.50
N GLY A 16 6.77 -6.71 12.44
CA GLY A 16 7.73 -6.04 13.31
C GLY A 16 7.19 -4.71 13.79
N VAL A 17 7.23 -4.46 15.11
CA VAL A 17 6.82 -3.20 15.71
C VAL A 17 8.05 -2.50 16.25
N VAL A 18 8.26 -1.27 15.79
CA VAL A 18 9.29 -0.37 16.31
C VAL A 18 8.67 0.92 16.82
N GLU A 19 9.35 1.55 17.75
CA GLU A 19 8.98 2.88 18.24
C GLU A 19 10.14 3.84 18.19
N GLY A 20 9.81 5.11 17.94
CA GLY A 20 10.81 6.15 17.98
C GLY A 20 10.21 7.55 18.09
N ALA A 21 11.12 8.47 18.39
CA ALA A 21 10.88 9.90 18.45
C ALA A 21 12.07 10.64 17.83
N PRO A 22 11.88 11.86 17.29
CA PRO A 22 12.97 12.67 16.78
C PRO A 22 14.12 12.80 17.78
N GLY A 23 15.36 12.61 17.32
CA GLY A 23 16.56 12.71 18.16
C GLY A 23 16.76 11.56 19.16
N ARG A 24 15.88 10.55 19.19
CA ARG A 24 16.04 9.36 20.04
C ARG A 24 16.33 8.12 19.19
N ARG A 25 16.98 7.15 19.84
CA ARG A 25 17.24 5.83 19.26
C ARG A 25 15.93 5.09 18.99
N CYS A 26 15.89 4.36 17.88
CA CYS A 26 14.78 3.46 17.54
C CYS A 26 14.76 2.26 18.52
N GLY A 27 13.59 1.93 19.04
CA GLY A 27 13.37 0.80 19.95
C GLY A 27 12.59 -0.32 19.28
N LEU A 28 12.98 -1.57 19.57
CA LEU A 28 12.20 -2.75 19.24
C LEU A 28 11.05 -2.91 20.25
N VAL A 29 9.82 -3.03 19.77
CA VAL A 29 8.64 -3.32 20.61
C VAL A 29 8.23 -4.78 20.48
N HIS A 30 8.17 -5.30 19.25
CA HIS A 30 7.78 -6.67 18.97
C HIS A 30 8.34 -7.12 17.62
N VAL A 31 8.58 -8.42 17.47
CA VAL A 31 8.85 -9.02 16.17
C VAL A 31 8.40 -10.47 16.19
N ASP A 32 7.74 -10.90 15.12
CA ASP A 32 7.31 -12.28 14.92
C ASP A 32 7.20 -12.60 13.42
N VAL A 33 7.04 -13.88 13.10
CA VAL A 33 6.78 -14.37 11.74
C VAL A 33 5.61 -15.32 11.77
N ILE A 34 4.49 -14.86 11.23
CA ILE A 34 3.27 -15.66 11.09
C ILE A 34 3.54 -16.72 10.03
N ARG A 35 3.27 -17.99 10.35
CA ARG A 35 3.52 -19.12 9.46
C ARG A 35 2.21 -19.81 9.13
N THR A 36 2.02 -20.15 7.86
CA THR A 36 0.91 -21.02 7.43
C THR A 36 1.47 -22.24 6.70
N PRO A 37 0.91 -23.44 6.89
CA PRO A 37 1.31 -24.64 6.16
C PRO A 37 1.10 -24.46 4.65
N ALA A 38 2.05 -24.91 3.83
CA ALA A 38 1.98 -24.73 2.37
C ALA A 38 0.92 -25.61 1.71
N ASP A 39 0.57 -26.72 2.36
CA ASP A 39 -0.42 -27.73 1.97
C ASP A 39 -1.84 -27.42 2.47
N ALA A 40 -1.99 -26.43 3.36
CA ALA A 40 -3.31 -25.96 3.77
C ALA A 40 -4.05 -25.24 2.63
N GLU A 41 -5.38 -25.35 2.63
CA GLU A 41 -6.24 -24.64 1.68
C GLU A 41 -6.07 -23.11 1.81
N LEU A 42 -6.09 -22.41 0.67
CA LEU A 42 -5.78 -20.99 0.57
C LEU A 42 -6.63 -20.13 1.51
N GLY A 43 -7.94 -20.33 1.53
CA GLY A 43 -8.87 -19.62 2.41
C GLY A 43 -8.49 -19.72 3.88
N HIS A 44 -8.19 -20.93 4.38
CA HIS A 44 -7.73 -21.12 5.77
C HIS A 44 -6.42 -20.39 6.08
N ARG A 45 -5.48 -20.38 5.13
CA ARG A 45 -4.21 -19.64 5.27
C ARG A 45 -4.48 -18.13 5.35
N LEU A 46 -5.36 -17.61 4.49
CA LEU A 46 -5.71 -16.19 4.47
C LEU A 46 -6.44 -15.76 5.75
N VAL A 47 -7.35 -16.57 6.29
CA VAL A 47 -8.01 -16.31 7.59
C VAL A 47 -6.98 -16.25 8.72
N THR A 48 -6.07 -17.23 8.77
CA THR A 48 -5.01 -17.27 9.80
C THR A 48 -4.16 -15.99 9.77
N LEU A 49 -3.78 -15.54 8.56
CA LEU A 49 -3.00 -14.30 8.39
C LEU A 49 -3.81 -13.05 8.74
N ALA A 50 -5.09 -12.98 8.35
CA ALA A 50 -5.96 -11.86 8.65
C ALA A 50 -6.15 -11.68 10.17
N ASP A 51 -6.42 -12.77 10.88
CA ASP A 51 -6.62 -12.77 12.33
C ASP A 51 -5.34 -12.39 13.06
N ALA A 52 -4.20 -12.94 12.65
CA ALA A 52 -2.90 -12.60 13.24
C ALA A 52 -2.52 -11.13 13.03
N LEU A 53 -2.76 -10.57 11.84
CA LEU A 53 -2.52 -9.16 11.56
C LEU A 53 -3.43 -8.24 12.39
N ALA A 54 -4.72 -8.56 12.48
CA ALA A 54 -5.66 -7.82 13.33
C ALA A 54 -5.26 -7.87 14.81
N SER A 55 -4.83 -9.05 15.27
CA SER A 55 -4.33 -9.26 16.63
C SER A 55 -3.08 -8.44 16.92
N ALA A 56 -2.09 -8.43 16.01
CA ALA A 56 -0.88 -7.62 16.16
C ALA A 56 -1.20 -6.11 16.26
N ILE A 57 -2.15 -5.62 15.46
CA ILE A 57 -2.62 -4.23 15.53
C ILE A 57 -3.28 -3.95 16.89
N ALA A 58 -4.19 -4.81 17.33
CA ALA A 58 -4.91 -4.63 18.59
C ALA A 58 -3.98 -4.66 19.81
N GLN A 59 -3.00 -5.57 19.82
CA GLN A 59 -2.05 -5.76 20.91
C GLN A 59 -1.05 -4.61 21.01
N HIS A 60 -0.43 -4.23 19.90
CA HIS A 60 0.69 -3.29 19.92
C HIS A 60 0.30 -1.83 19.68
N ARG A 61 -0.94 -1.59 19.24
CA ARG A 61 -1.53 -0.26 19.00
C ARG A 61 -0.58 0.66 18.22
N PRO A 62 -0.16 0.26 17.00
CA PRO A 62 0.68 1.11 16.17
C PRO A 62 -0.11 2.36 15.73
N GLU A 63 0.62 3.42 15.39
CA GLU A 63 0.04 4.65 14.82
C GLU A 63 -0.08 4.57 13.29
N VAL A 64 0.61 3.61 12.66
CA VAL A 64 0.66 3.39 11.22
C VAL A 64 1.12 1.98 10.91
N VAL A 65 0.62 1.43 9.79
CA VAL A 65 1.09 0.15 9.25
C VAL A 65 1.88 0.39 7.96
N ALA A 66 3.15 0.00 7.97
CA ALA A 66 4.04 0.04 6.83
C ALA A 66 4.05 -1.34 6.16
N VAL A 67 3.70 -1.41 4.88
CA VAL A 67 3.63 -2.67 4.12
C VAL A 67 4.61 -2.62 2.96
N GLU A 68 5.31 -3.71 2.68
CA GLU A 68 6.13 -3.80 1.47
C GLU A 68 5.26 -3.70 0.22
N ARG A 69 5.68 -2.87 -0.74
CA ARG A 69 5.03 -2.77 -2.04
C ARG A 69 5.36 -4.00 -2.87
N VAL A 70 4.32 -4.67 -3.35
CA VAL A 70 4.44 -5.87 -4.17
C VAL A 70 4.73 -5.51 -5.63
N PHE A 71 5.74 -6.16 -6.23
CA PHE A 71 6.13 -5.99 -7.63
C PHE A 71 6.08 -7.32 -8.38
N ALA A 72 5.54 -7.34 -9.60
CA ALA A 72 5.34 -8.57 -10.38
C ALA A 72 6.50 -8.96 -11.31
N GLN A 73 7.61 -8.21 -11.33
CA GLN A 73 8.55 -8.23 -12.46
C GLN A 73 9.25 -9.58 -12.74
N HIS A 74 9.45 -10.46 -11.75
CA HIS A 74 10.29 -11.65 -11.95
C HIS A 74 9.75 -12.97 -11.37
N ASN A 75 8.62 -12.98 -10.65
CA ASN A 75 8.09 -14.22 -10.05
C ASN A 75 6.55 -14.24 -9.96
N VAL A 76 5.91 -14.35 -11.12
CA VAL A 76 4.45 -14.27 -11.28
C VAL A 76 3.70 -15.34 -10.47
N ARG A 77 4.33 -16.49 -10.19
CA ARG A 77 3.68 -17.58 -9.43
C ARG A 77 3.45 -17.26 -7.96
N THR A 78 4.38 -16.56 -7.31
CA THR A 78 4.30 -16.27 -5.87
C THR A 78 3.74 -14.88 -5.57
N VAL A 79 3.82 -13.96 -6.54
CA VAL A 79 3.37 -12.57 -6.37
C VAL A 79 1.89 -12.48 -5.97
N MET A 80 1.04 -13.37 -6.49
CA MET A 80 -0.39 -13.34 -6.19
C MET A 80 -0.65 -13.60 -4.70
N GLY A 81 0.01 -14.61 -4.12
CA GLY A 81 -0.10 -14.89 -2.69
C GLY A 81 0.40 -13.74 -1.84
N THR A 82 1.57 -13.17 -2.17
CA THR A 82 2.10 -12.00 -1.49
C THR A 82 1.17 -10.78 -1.60
N ALA A 83 0.59 -10.53 -2.77
CA ALA A 83 -0.38 -9.45 -2.96
C ALA A 83 -1.66 -9.64 -2.13
N GLN A 84 -2.17 -10.87 -2.04
CA GLN A 84 -3.32 -11.19 -1.17
C GLN A 84 -3.00 -10.88 0.29
N VAL A 85 -1.83 -11.29 0.81
CA VAL A 85 -1.43 -10.99 2.19
C VAL A 85 -1.20 -9.50 2.43
N ALA A 86 -0.59 -8.79 1.47
CA ALA A 86 -0.45 -7.33 1.54
C ALA A 86 -1.82 -6.64 1.64
N ALA A 87 -2.81 -7.10 0.86
CA ALA A 87 -4.18 -6.60 0.94
C ALA A 87 -4.82 -6.86 2.31
N LEU A 88 -4.58 -8.02 2.93
CA LEU A 88 -5.06 -8.29 4.29
C LEU A 88 -4.49 -7.29 5.31
N ALA A 89 -3.19 -6.97 5.22
CA ALA A 89 -2.57 -5.97 6.09
C ALA A 89 -3.19 -4.58 5.91
N ILE A 90 -3.44 -4.17 4.66
CA ILE A 90 -4.10 -2.90 4.33
C ILE A 90 -5.52 -2.85 4.91
N VAL A 91 -6.30 -3.92 4.72
CA VAL A 91 -7.68 -4.02 5.22
C VAL A 91 -7.70 -4.00 6.75
N ALA A 92 -6.83 -4.76 7.41
CA ALA A 92 -6.74 -4.80 8.87
C ALA A 92 -6.40 -3.42 9.45
N ALA A 93 -5.42 -2.72 8.88
CA ALA A 93 -5.04 -1.38 9.28
C ALA A 93 -6.19 -0.38 9.08
N THR A 94 -6.84 -0.41 7.92
CA THR A 94 -7.94 0.51 7.58
C THR A 94 -9.15 0.29 8.48
N ARG A 95 -9.49 -0.97 8.81
CA ARG A 95 -10.55 -1.30 9.78
C ARG A 95 -10.24 -0.78 11.18
N ALA A 96 -8.97 -0.73 11.56
CA ALA A 96 -8.52 -0.14 12.81
C ALA A 96 -8.40 1.41 12.77
N GLY A 97 -8.76 2.05 11.66
CA GLY A 97 -8.63 3.50 11.48
C GLY A 97 -7.20 3.99 11.35
N LEU A 98 -6.25 3.10 11.02
CA LEU A 98 -4.84 3.42 10.93
C LEU A 98 -4.42 3.76 9.49
N PRO A 99 -3.56 4.76 9.29
CA PRO A 99 -2.96 5.02 7.99
C PRO A 99 -2.09 3.84 7.55
N VAL A 100 -2.00 3.65 6.23
CA VAL A 100 -1.14 2.64 5.61
C VAL A 100 -0.10 3.31 4.72
N ALA A 101 1.16 2.88 4.83
CA ALA A 101 2.26 3.36 4.00
C ALA A 101 2.88 2.20 3.22
N LEU A 102 3.03 2.37 1.90
CA LEU A 102 3.65 1.37 1.03
C LEU A 102 5.08 1.77 0.66
N HIS A 103 6.05 0.94 1.03
CA HIS A 103 7.47 1.17 0.73
C HIS A 103 8.01 0.16 -0.26
N THR A 104 8.84 0.62 -1.18
CA THR A 104 9.56 -0.26 -2.10
C THR A 104 10.79 -0.88 -1.43
N PRO A 105 11.26 -2.06 -1.89
CA PRO A 105 12.49 -2.65 -1.35
C PRO A 105 13.69 -1.70 -1.42
N SER A 106 13.82 -0.93 -2.50
CA SER A 106 14.90 0.05 -2.65
C SER A 106 14.80 1.21 -1.67
N GLU A 107 13.59 1.66 -1.31
CA GLU A 107 13.41 2.67 -0.27
C GLU A 107 13.80 2.15 1.11
N VAL A 108 13.42 0.90 1.43
CA VAL A 108 13.81 0.24 2.69
C VAL A 108 15.32 0.13 2.78
N LYS A 109 15.96 -0.41 1.74
CA LYS A 109 17.42 -0.51 1.66
C LYS A 109 18.08 0.86 1.83
N ALA A 110 17.65 1.86 1.07
CA ALA A 110 18.22 3.20 1.15
C ALA A 110 18.06 3.83 2.55
N ALA A 111 16.90 3.65 3.20
CA ALA A 111 16.66 4.19 4.52
C ALA A 111 17.51 3.52 5.61
N VAL A 112 17.72 2.20 5.51
CA VAL A 112 18.39 1.41 6.55
C VAL A 112 19.91 1.38 6.38
N THR A 113 20.40 1.34 5.14
CA THR A 113 21.83 1.15 4.84
C THR A 113 22.49 2.37 4.19
N GLY A 114 21.70 3.34 3.72
CA GLY A 114 22.17 4.46 2.90
C GLY A 114 22.26 4.14 1.40
N SER A 115 22.02 2.89 0.97
CA SER A 115 22.06 2.49 -0.44
C SER A 115 20.83 1.67 -0.83
N GLY A 116 20.13 2.08 -1.89
CA GLY A 116 18.97 1.37 -2.43
C GLY A 116 19.28 0.03 -3.10
N THR A 117 20.55 -0.26 -3.33
CA THR A 117 21.03 -1.51 -3.97
C THR A 117 21.69 -2.48 -2.99
N ALA A 118 21.68 -2.17 -1.69
CA ALA A 118 22.25 -3.03 -0.66
C ALA A 118 21.69 -4.47 -0.69
N ASP A 119 22.52 -5.43 -0.30
CA ASP A 119 22.10 -6.82 -0.16
C ASP A 119 21.31 -7.06 1.14
N LYS A 120 20.61 -8.20 1.22
CA LYS A 120 19.77 -8.54 2.38
C LYS A 120 20.57 -8.73 3.67
N ALA A 121 21.83 -9.21 3.59
CA ALA A 121 22.66 -9.42 4.77
C ALA A 121 23.06 -8.08 5.40
N GLN A 122 23.41 -7.09 4.56
CA GLN A 122 23.71 -5.74 4.98
C GLN A 122 22.50 -5.07 5.64
N VAL A 123 21.29 -5.22 5.07
CA VAL A 123 20.05 -4.74 5.69
C VAL A 123 19.87 -5.37 7.08
N GLY A 124 19.99 -6.70 7.19
CA GLY A 124 19.87 -7.40 8.47
C GLY A 124 20.88 -6.92 9.52
N MET A 125 22.15 -6.76 9.15
CA MET A 125 23.18 -6.22 10.07
C MET A 125 22.84 -4.80 10.54
N MET A 126 22.34 -3.95 9.64
CA MET A 126 21.96 -2.58 9.98
C MET A 126 20.74 -2.57 10.91
N VAL A 127 19.72 -3.40 10.67
CA VAL A 127 18.57 -3.56 11.58
C VAL A 127 19.04 -3.93 12.99
N THR A 128 19.93 -4.92 13.11
CA THR A 128 20.55 -5.34 14.38
C THR A 128 21.20 -4.15 15.09
N ARG A 129 22.02 -3.37 14.37
CA ARG A 129 22.73 -2.22 14.92
C ARG A 129 21.79 -1.09 15.35
N ILE A 130 20.80 -0.78 14.52
CA ILE A 130 19.83 0.30 14.75
C ILE A 130 19.00 0.01 16.00
N LEU A 131 18.53 -1.23 16.16
CA LEU A 131 17.71 -1.66 17.29
C LEU A 131 18.52 -2.11 18.50
N GLY A 132 19.81 -2.43 18.33
CA GLY A 132 20.72 -2.79 19.43
C GLY A 132 20.55 -4.21 19.90
N LEU A 133 20.29 -5.08 18.93
CA LEU A 133 20.08 -6.49 19.16
C LEU A 133 21.45 -7.17 19.23
N SER A 134 21.56 -8.22 20.03
CA SER A 134 22.78 -9.03 20.14
C SER A 134 23.08 -9.82 18.87
N SER A 135 22.05 -10.12 18.07
CA SER A 135 22.15 -10.87 16.82
C SER A 135 21.04 -10.49 15.85
N THR A 136 21.26 -10.76 14.57
CA THR A 136 20.26 -10.54 13.51
C THR A 136 18.99 -11.34 13.77
N PRO A 137 17.80 -10.70 13.72
CA PRO A 137 16.52 -11.38 13.81
C PRO A 137 16.40 -12.51 12.80
N LYS A 138 15.91 -13.67 13.24
CA LYS A 138 15.66 -14.83 12.40
C LYS A 138 14.21 -15.28 12.56
N PRO A 139 13.55 -15.75 11.48
CA PRO A 139 14.06 -15.89 10.12
C PRO A 139 14.17 -14.53 9.40
N ALA A 140 14.65 -14.52 8.15
CA ALA A 140 14.92 -13.28 7.39
C ALA A 140 13.70 -12.34 7.30
N ASP A 141 12.49 -12.90 7.22
CA ASP A 141 11.23 -12.15 7.15
C ASP A 141 11.01 -11.27 8.40
N ALA A 142 11.57 -11.65 9.56
CA ALA A 142 11.57 -10.84 10.78
C ALA A 142 12.43 -9.57 10.63
N ALA A 143 13.61 -9.70 10.03
CA ALA A 143 14.50 -8.58 9.78
C ALA A 143 13.93 -7.64 8.70
N ASP A 144 13.32 -8.20 7.65
CA ASP A 144 12.69 -7.46 6.56
C ASP A 144 11.48 -6.63 7.09
N ALA A 145 10.65 -7.22 7.96
CA ALA A 145 9.54 -6.49 8.62
C ALA A 145 10.02 -5.34 9.53
N LEU A 146 11.09 -5.56 10.30
CA LEU A 146 11.69 -4.50 11.11
C LEU A 146 12.32 -3.40 10.26
N ALA A 147 12.98 -3.75 9.16
CA ALA A 147 13.54 -2.80 8.21
C ALA A 147 12.46 -1.89 7.60
N LEU A 148 11.30 -2.46 7.24
CA LEU A 148 10.13 -1.72 6.75
C LEU A 148 9.61 -0.72 7.80
N ALA A 149 9.50 -1.16 9.05
CA ALA A 149 9.04 -0.32 10.14
C ALA A 149 10.00 0.85 10.40
N ILE A 150 11.31 0.59 10.41
CA ILE A 150 12.37 1.60 10.54
C ILE A 150 12.35 2.58 9.36
N CYS A 151 12.22 2.06 8.14
CA CYS A 151 12.15 2.86 6.92
C CYS A 151 11.04 3.91 7.02
N HIS A 152 9.83 3.49 7.42
CA HIS A 152 8.72 4.42 7.59
C HIS A 152 8.96 5.42 8.72
N LEU A 153 9.40 4.95 9.90
CA LEU A 153 9.67 5.80 11.06
C LEU A 153 10.61 6.96 10.74
N TRP A 154 11.63 6.73 9.91
CA TRP A 154 12.60 7.77 9.53
C TRP A 154 12.17 8.63 8.34
N ARG A 155 11.45 8.08 7.37
CA ARG A 155 11.02 8.84 6.18
C ARG A 155 9.79 9.70 6.44
N ALA A 156 8.86 9.25 7.27
CA ALA A 156 7.56 9.91 7.46
C ALA A 156 7.69 11.39 7.93
N PRO A 157 8.54 11.75 8.90
CA PRO A 157 8.68 13.15 9.32
C PRO A 157 9.21 14.07 8.21
N ALA A 158 10.16 13.59 7.40
CA ALA A 158 10.72 14.37 6.29
C ALA A 158 9.69 14.56 5.17
N GLN A 159 8.97 13.50 4.81
CA GLN A 159 7.90 13.54 3.80
C GLN A 159 6.76 14.47 4.22
N ALA A 160 6.35 14.45 5.50
CA ALA A 160 5.33 15.34 6.02
C ALA A 160 5.73 16.83 5.93
N ARG A 161 7.00 17.16 6.26
CA ARG A 161 7.51 18.53 6.12
C ARG A 161 7.53 19.00 4.67
N LEU A 162 7.96 18.14 3.75
CA LEU A 162 7.97 18.45 2.31
C LEU A 162 6.55 18.67 1.79
N ALA A 163 5.61 17.78 2.13
CA ALA A 163 4.20 17.91 1.74
C ALA A 163 3.59 19.23 2.24
N ALA A 164 3.85 19.59 3.51
CA ALA A 164 3.39 20.86 4.10
C ALA A 164 4.03 22.08 3.44
N ALA A 165 5.31 22.01 3.02
CA ALA A 165 5.97 23.09 2.28
C ALA A 165 5.36 23.27 0.87
N VAL A 166 5.12 22.17 0.15
CA VAL A 166 4.48 22.19 -1.18
C VAL A 166 3.07 22.75 -1.10
N ALA A 167 2.28 22.34 -0.10
CA ALA A 167 0.93 22.87 0.11
C ALA A 167 0.93 24.39 0.36
N ARG A 168 1.87 24.89 1.17
CA ARG A 168 2.03 26.33 1.41
C ARG A 168 2.42 27.10 0.15
N GLY A 169 3.30 26.56 -0.69
CA GLY A 169 3.71 27.19 -1.95
C GLY A 169 2.62 27.21 -3.03
N ARG A 170 1.67 26.26 -3.00
CA ARG A 170 0.49 26.26 -3.90
C ARG A 170 -0.60 27.24 -3.48
N GLY A 171 -0.68 27.58 -2.19
CA GLY A 171 -1.64 28.57 -1.67
C GLY A 171 -1.25 30.03 -1.95
N THR A 172 -0.02 30.29 -2.39
CA THR A 172 0.50 31.65 -2.63
C THR A 172 0.45 32.09 -4.10
N SER A 173 -0.05 31.25 -5.03
CA SER A 173 -0.04 31.55 -6.48
C SER A 173 -1.39 32.04 -7.05
N SER A 174 -2.32 32.53 -6.23
CA SER A 174 -3.56 33.16 -6.68
C SER A 174 -3.72 34.59 -6.14
N GLY A 175 -2.80 35.48 -6.54
CA GLY A 175 -3.02 36.93 -6.44
C GLY A 175 -3.86 37.44 -7.62
N PRO A 176 -4.66 38.53 -7.47
CA PRO A 176 -5.54 39.01 -8.54
C PRO A 176 -4.69 39.49 -9.72
N ARG A 177 -4.95 38.94 -10.93
CA ARG A 177 -4.38 39.50 -12.16
C ARG A 177 -5.08 40.84 -12.43
N THR A 178 -4.50 41.94 -12.01
CA THR A 178 -4.89 43.28 -12.48
C THR A 178 -4.57 43.37 -13.97
N ALA A 179 -5.60 43.47 -14.80
CA ALA A 179 -5.45 43.69 -16.24
C ALA A 179 -4.77 45.05 -16.51
N PRO A 180 -3.81 45.15 -17.45
CA PRO A 180 -3.26 46.44 -17.84
C PRO A 180 -4.28 47.23 -18.66
N GLY A 181 -4.51 48.48 -18.26
CA GLY A 181 -5.40 49.41 -18.95
C GLY A 181 -4.87 49.81 -20.34
N GLU A 182 -5.75 49.76 -21.33
CA GLU A 182 -5.54 50.28 -22.67
C GLU A 182 -5.72 51.80 -22.70
N ARG A 183 -4.74 52.52 -23.25
CA ARG A 183 -4.86 53.94 -23.63
C ARG A 183 -4.36 54.14 -25.05
N GLY A 184 -5.32 54.47 -25.95
CA GLY A 184 -5.19 55.24 -27.20
C GLY A 184 -4.44 54.60 -28.36
N SER A 185 -4.72 54.84 -29.64
CA SER A 185 -5.70 55.70 -30.33
C SER A 185 -5.65 55.40 -31.85
N ALA A 186 -6.78 55.64 -32.52
CA ALA A 186 -6.95 56.09 -33.92
C ALA A 186 -7.01 55.09 -35.11
N ALA A 187 -8.17 55.19 -35.79
CA ALA A 187 -8.39 55.38 -37.23
C ALA A 187 -8.95 54.22 -38.10
N GLY A 188 -10.23 54.36 -38.45
CA GLY A 188 -10.69 54.33 -39.85
C GLY A 188 -11.29 53.02 -40.41
N PRO A 189 -12.26 53.09 -41.35
CA PRO A 189 -13.45 52.22 -41.31
C PRO A 189 -13.54 51.20 -42.46
N GLY A 190 -14.36 50.15 -42.30
CA GLY A 190 -14.75 49.33 -43.45
C GLY A 190 -15.59 48.07 -43.17
N ARG A 191 -16.86 48.14 -43.55
CA ARG A 191 -17.75 47.07 -44.08
C ARG A 191 -18.13 45.84 -43.23
N ALA A 192 -19.46 45.73 -43.00
CA ALA A 192 -20.23 44.47 -42.91
C ALA A 192 -20.43 43.88 -44.35
N PRO A 193 -21.11 42.73 -44.61
CA PRO A 193 -21.95 41.87 -43.73
C PRO A 193 -21.85 40.34 -43.99
N GLY A 194 -22.70 39.54 -43.32
CA GLY A 194 -23.14 38.19 -43.76
C GLY A 194 -23.07 37.14 -42.64
N GLU A 195 -24.09 36.92 -41.82
CA GLU A 195 -25.36 36.18 -42.05
C GLU A 195 -25.24 34.69 -42.44
N ARG A 196 -25.99 33.86 -41.68
CA ARG A 196 -26.52 32.50 -41.93
C ARG A 196 -25.55 31.33 -41.73
N GLY A 197 -25.92 30.20 -41.10
CA GLY A 197 -27.19 29.68 -40.60
C GLY A 197 -26.94 28.51 -39.62
N SER A 198 -27.84 28.29 -38.65
CA SER A 198 -28.86 27.22 -38.64
C SER A 198 -28.27 25.80 -38.54
N ALA A 199 -28.19 25.20 -37.35
CA ALA A 199 -29.24 24.44 -36.64
C ALA A 199 -29.54 23.06 -37.24
N ALA A 200 -29.42 22.02 -36.40
CA ALA A 200 -30.36 20.90 -36.20
C ALA A 200 -29.61 19.62 -35.72
N GLY A 201 -30.04 19.07 -34.57
CA GLY A 201 -29.79 17.66 -34.20
C GLY A 201 -30.80 16.73 -34.87
N PRO A 202 -31.37 15.72 -34.19
CA PRO A 202 -30.77 14.70 -33.31
C PRO A 202 -31.20 13.27 -33.74
N GLY A 203 -30.80 12.23 -33.01
CA GLY A 203 -31.42 10.88 -33.05
C GLY A 203 -30.42 9.74 -33.24
N ARG A 204 -30.61 8.51 -32.77
CA ARG A 204 -31.60 7.84 -31.91
C ARG A 204 -30.99 6.44 -31.62
N ALA A 205 -31.15 5.88 -30.43
CA ALA A 205 -31.06 4.43 -30.17
C ALA A 205 -32.34 3.73 -30.74
N PRO A 206 -32.58 2.38 -30.76
CA PRO A 206 -32.28 1.38 -29.68
C PRO A 206 -32.11 -0.13 -30.07
N GLY A 207 -31.91 -1.00 -29.06
CA GLY A 207 -32.49 -2.36 -28.96
C GLY A 207 -31.66 -3.58 -29.43
N GLU A 208 -31.77 -4.82 -28.94
CA GLU A 208 -32.67 -5.49 -27.97
C GLU A 208 -32.21 -6.97 -27.69
N ARG A 209 -32.46 -7.48 -26.45
CA ARG A 209 -32.97 -8.82 -25.98
C ARG A 209 -32.30 -10.15 -26.46
N GLY A 210 -32.23 -11.27 -25.73
CA GLY A 210 -32.75 -11.78 -24.45
C GLY A 210 -32.76 -13.34 -24.42
N SER A 211 -33.21 -13.96 -23.30
CA SER A 211 -33.67 -15.38 -23.11
C SER A 211 -32.63 -16.41 -22.57
N ALA A 212 -32.90 -17.42 -21.71
CA ALA A 212 -33.96 -17.80 -20.74
C ALA A 212 -33.49 -19.07 -19.93
N ALA A 213 -34.35 -19.57 -19.03
CA ALA A 213 -34.17 -20.47 -17.88
C ALA A 213 -34.03 -22.01 -18.09
N GLY A 214 -33.40 -22.68 -17.09
CA GLY A 214 -33.74 -23.97 -16.39
C GLY A 214 -33.75 -25.33 -17.12
N PRO A 215 -33.77 -26.52 -16.45
CA PRO A 215 -34.07 -26.80 -15.03
C PRO A 215 -33.22 -27.89 -14.27
N ASP A 216 -33.62 -28.07 -13.01
CA ASP A 216 -33.45 -29.04 -11.89
C ASP A 216 -33.01 -30.53 -12.08
N ALA A 217 -32.31 -31.09 -11.06
CA ALA A 217 -32.45 -32.47 -10.47
C ALA A 217 -31.26 -32.84 -9.52
N GLY A 218 -31.55 -33.15 -8.24
CA GLY A 218 -30.61 -33.75 -7.24
C GLY A 218 -30.54 -35.30 -7.28
N PRO A 219 -30.37 -36.00 -6.14
CA PRO A 219 -29.18 -36.14 -5.27
C PRO A 219 -28.63 -37.60 -5.24
N GLN A 220 -27.42 -37.86 -4.71
CA GLN A 220 -27.06 -39.16 -4.08
C GLN A 220 -25.67 -39.22 -3.41
N ALA A 221 -25.66 -39.45 -2.09
CA ALA A 221 -24.73 -40.28 -1.32
C ALA A 221 -25.56 -41.47 -0.78
N PRO A 222 -25.05 -42.64 -0.30
CA PRO A 222 -23.79 -42.83 0.45
C PRO A 222 -23.00 -44.13 0.13
N GLY A 223 -21.81 -44.28 0.71
CA GLY A 223 -21.06 -45.55 0.67
C GLY A 223 -19.97 -45.64 1.75
N ARG A 224 -20.34 -46.18 2.91
CA ARG A 224 -19.40 -46.76 3.90
C ARG A 224 -18.75 -48.00 3.29
N ALA A 225 -17.45 -48.17 3.49
CA ALA A 225 -16.82 -49.48 3.52
C ALA A 225 -15.95 -49.60 4.78
N VAL A 226 -16.15 -50.70 5.47
CA VAL A 226 -15.54 -51.19 6.70
C VAL A 226 -14.70 -52.41 6.31
N GLY A 227 -13.55 -52.61 6.97
CA GLY A 227 -12.77 -53.86 6.99
C GLY A 227 -11.60 -53.87 5.99
N ALA A 228 -10.40 -54.34 6.33
CA ALA A 228 -9.88 -55.04 7.51
C ALA A 228 -8.40 -54.67 7.70
#